data_AF-A0A9W7NMF0-F1
#
_entry.id   AF-A0A9W7NMF0-F1
#
_cell.length_a   1.000
_cell.length_b   1.000
_cell.length_c   1.000
_cell.angle_alpha   90.00
_cell.angle_beta   90.00
_cell.angle_gamma   90.00
#
_symmetry.space_group_name_H-M   'P 1'
#
loop_
_entity.id
_entity.type
_entity.pdbx_description
1 polymer ?
#
loop_
_entity_poly.entity_id
_entity_poly.type
_entity_poly.pdbx_seq_one_letter_code
_entity_poly.pdbx_strand_id
1 'polypeptide(L)'
;MTDDHSLVIEQANRFEAIAAEGFEGRPYRDALAHLAEHVRAHPGLAPRVAHALRVMIGFIEESDPAKRFGPKVEILREAVGLLE
;
A
#
# COMPACT_ATOMS: atom_id res chain seq x y z
N MET A 1 -6.52 -19.09 -11.79
CA MET A 1 -7.27 -17.84 -11.49
C MET A 1 -7.10 -17.38 -10.05
N THR A 2 -6.66 -18.24 -9.13
CA THR A 2 -6.44 -17.91 -7.71
C THR A 2 -5.10 -17.20 -7.45
N ASP A 3 -4.09 -17.44 -8.30
CA ASP A 3 -2.72 -16.95 -8.08
C ASP A 3 -2.59 -15.42 -8.22
N ASP A 4 -3.31 -14.82 -9.17
CA ASP A 4 -3.32 -13.36 -9.39
C ASP A 4 -3.88 -12.59 -8.19
N HIS A 5 -4.93 -13.12 -7.54
CA HIS A 5 -5.56 -12.46 -6.40
C HIS A 5 -4.68 -12.55 -5.14
N SER A 6 -4.10 -13.73 -4.89
CA SER A 6 -3.15 -13.92 -3.80
C SER A 6 -1.95 -12.98 -3.94
N LEU A 7 -1.42 -12.82 -5.16
CA LEU A 7 -0.31 -11.91 -5.42
C LEU A 7 -0.68 -10.44 -5.16
N VAL A 8 -1.87 -10.00 -5.57
CA VAL A 8 -2.35 -8.63 -5.30
C VAL A 8 -2.41 -8.36 -3.79
N ILE A 9 -3.00 -9.28 -3.02
CA ILE A 9 -3.11 -9.15 -1.56
C ILE A 9 -1.71 -9.16 -0.92
N GLU A 10 -0.83 -10.07 -1.36
CA GLU A 10 0.54 -10.15 -0.86
C GLU A 10 1.28 -8.81 -1.04
N GLN A 11 1.25 -8.23 -2.25
CA GLN A 11 1.93 -6.96 -2.49
C GLN A 11 1.28 -5.80 -1.72
N ALA A 12 -0.05 -5.76 -1.60
CA ALA A 12 -0.75 -4.77 -0.79
C ALA A 12 -0.34 -4.84 0.69
N ASN A 13 -0.22 -6.04 1.26
CA ASN A 13 0.23 -6.25 2.63
C ASN A 13 1.69 -5.82 2.84
N ARG A 14 2.55 -5.97 1.82
CA ARG A 14 3.94 -5.48 1.88
C ARG A 14 4.01 -3.96 1.91
N PHE A 15 3.17 -3.27 1.13
CA PHE A 15 3.01 -1.81 1.23
C PHE A 15 2.49 -1.38 2.60
N GLU A 16 1.54 -2.12 3.16
CA GLU A 16 1.03 -1.86 4.51
C GLU A 16 2.11 -2.01 5.57
N ALA A 17 2.96 -3.04 5.48
CA ALA A 17 4.07 -3.24 6.41
C ALA A 17 5.05 -2.06 6.37
N ILE A 18 5.41 -1.58 5.17
CA ILE A 18 6.27 -0.38 5.01
C ILE A 18 5.59 0.85 5.62
N ALA A 19 4.27 1.02 5.41
CA ALA A 19 3.53 2.13 6.00
C ALA A 19 3.45 2.04 7.53
N ALA A 20 3.35 0.83 8.10
CA ALA A 20 3.40 0.62 9.54
C ALA A 20 4.78 0.98 10.12
N GLU A 21 5.86 0.56 9.47
CA GLU A 21 7.22 0.95 9.85
C GLU A 21 7.43 2.48 9.77
N GLY A 22 6.94 3.11 8.70
CA GLY A 22 7.00 4.56 8.54
C GLY A 22 6.17 5.31 9.59
N PHE A 23 5.01 4.78 9.96
CA PHE A 23 4.20 5.28 11.07
C PHE A 23 4.93 5.23 12.42
N GLU A 24 5.79 4.24 12.63
CA GLU A 24 6.68 4.13 13.80
C GLU A 24 7.92 5.06 13.71
N GLY A 25 8.05 5.86 12.65
CA GLY A 25 9.12 6.83 12.45
C GLY A 25 10.34 6.28 11.69
N ARG A 26 10.26 5.09 11.10
CA ARG A 26 11.34 4.55 10.26
C ARG A 26 11.37 5.21 8.87
N PRO A 27 12.55 5.37 8.25
CA PRO A 27 12.62 5.78 6.84
C PRO A 27 11.91 4.75 5.93
N TYR A 28 10.94 5.20 5.13
CA TYR A 28 10.08 4.30 4.34
C TYR A 28 10.10 4.56 2.82
N ARG A 29 10.56 5.73 2.38
CA ARG A 29 10.40 6.18 0.98
C ARG A 29 11.13 5.31 -0.04
N ASP A 30 12.36 4.92 0.24
CA ASP A 30 13.14 4.05 -0.65
C ASP A 30 12.52 2.65 -0.74
N ALA A 31 12.01 2.13 0.39
CA ALA A 31 11.33 0.86 0.43
C ALA A 31 10.02 0.88 -0.39
N LEU A 32 9.23 1.97 -0.28
CA LEU A 32 8.05 2.17 -1.12
C LEU A 32 8.40 2.21 -2.61
N ALA A 33 9.41 3.00 -2.98
CA ALA A 33 9.82 3.16 -4.38
C ALA A 33 10.28 1.82 -4.98
N HIS A 34 11.10 1.06 -4.23
CA HIS A 34 11.60 -0.23 -4.67
C HIS A 34 10.48 -1.28 -4.81
N LEU A 35 9.52 -1.32 -3.87
CA LEU A 35 8.36 -2.21 -3.99
C LEU A 35 7.47 -1.81 -5.18
N ALA A 36 7.24 -0.52 -5.39
CA ALA A 36 6.46 -0.02 -6.53
C ALA A 36 7.13 -0.33 -7.88
N GLU A 37 8.45 -0.27 -7.97
CA GLU A 37 9.19 -0.72 -9.15
C GLU A 37 8.98 -2.22 -9.41
N HIS A 38 9.11 -3.06 -8.39
CA HIS A 38 8.87 -4.50 -8.50
C HIS A 38 7.45 -4.82 -8.96
N VAL A 39 6.44 -4.15 -8.40
CA VAL A 39 5.03 -4.33 -8.78
C VAL A 39 4.77 -3.87 -10.22
N ARG A 40 5.34 -2.73 -10.64
CA ARG A 40 5.18 -2.21 -12.00
C ARG A 40 5.86 -3.07 -13.08
N ALA A 41 6.88 -3.84 -12.70
CA ALA A 41 7.49 -4.82 -13.62
C ALA A 41 6.55 -5.97 -14.00
N HIS A 42 5.44 -6.17 -13.28
CA HIS A 42 4.42 -7.19 -13.58
C HIS A 42 3.22 -6.57 -14.32
N PRO A 43 2.99 -6.93 -15.60
CA PRO A 43 1.91 -6.35 -16.39
C PRO A 43 0.53 -6.47 -15.73
N GLY A 44 -0.15 -5.34 -15.55
CA GLY A 44 -1.50 -5.29 -14.99
C GLY A 44 -1.59 -5.48 -13.47
N LEU A 45 -0.47 -5.69 -12.77
CA LEU A 45 -0.47 -5.85 -11.31
C LEU A 45 -0.60 -4.51 -10.59
N ALA A 46 0.12 -3.47 -11.03
CA ALA A 46 0.13 -2.14 -10.42
C ALA A 46 -1.27 -1.53 -10.20
N PRO A 47 -2.17 -1.44 -11.21
CA PRO A 47 -3.51 -0.89 -11.00
C PRO A 47 -4.37 -1.73 -10.05
N ARG A 48 -4.16 -3.06 -10.00
CA ARG A 48 -4.87 -3.95 -9.07
C ARG A 48 -4.41 -3.78 -7.63
N VAL A 49 -3.10 -3.64 -7.42
CA VAL A 49 -2.53 -3.34 -6.09
C VAL A 49 -2.94 -1.95 -5.62
N ALA A 50 -2.90 -0.94 -6.50
CA ALA A 50 -3.38 0.41 -6.19
C ALA A 50 -4.86 0.39 -5.75
N HIS A 51 -5.70 -0.38 -6.42
CA HIS A 51 -7.09 -0.57 -6.02
C HIS A 51 -7.22 -1.22 -4.63
N ALA A 52 -6.46 -2.29 -4.36
CA ALA A 52 -6.47 -2.96 -3.06
C ALA A 52 -6.03 -2.01 -1.92
N LEU A 53 -5.01 -1.17 -2.16
CA LEU A 53 -4.56 -0.15 -1.20
C LEU A 53 -5.64 0.91 -0.95
N ARG A 54 -6.36 1.37 -1.98
CA ARG A 54 -7.49 2.30 -1.82
C ARG A 54 -8.60 1.71 -0.95
N VAL A 55 -8.91 0.43 -1.13
CA VAL A 55 -9.88 -0.30 -0.28
C VAL A 55 -9.39 -0.37 1.17
N MET A 56 -8.13 -0.74 1.39
CA MET A 56 -7.52 -0.78 2.72
C MET A 56 -7.53 0.59 3.42
N ILE A 57 -7.20 1.66 2.71
CA ILE A 57 -7.30 3.04 3.22
C ILE A 57 -8.72 3.33 3.70
N GLY A 58 -9.73 3.00 2.89
CA GLY A 58 -11.14 3.20 3.26
C GLY A 58 -11.51 2.48 4.56
N PHE A 59 -11.09 1.22 4.73
CA PHE A 59 -11.31 0.47 5.97
C PHE A 59 -10.61 1.08 7.19
N ILE A 60 -9.38 1.58 7.04
CA ILE A 60 -8.66 2.25 8.13
C ILE A 60 -9.39 3.54 8.53
N GLU A 61 -9.78 4.36 7.55
CA GLU A 61 -10.47 5.62 7.82
C GLU A 61 -11.85 5.43 8.45
N GLU A 62 -12.58 4.39 8.05
CA GLU A 62 -13.88 4.04 8.63
C GLU A 62 -13.73 3.54 10.08
N SER A 63 -12.70 2.75 10.36
CA SER A 63 -12.47 2.15 11.68
C SER A 63 -11.76 3.08 12.68
N ASP A 64 -11.20 4.21 12.23
CA ASP A 64 -10.47 5.17 13.06
C ASP A 64 -10.97 6.62 12.90
N PRO A 65 -12.16 6.95 13.44
CA PRO A 65 -12.71 8.32 13.39
C PRO A 65 -11.81 9.36 14.06
N ALA A 66 -10.97 8.94 15.01
CA ALA A 66 -10.01 9.78 15.71
C ALA A 66 -8.74 10.07 14.89
N LYS A 67 -8.59 9.46 13.71
CA LYS A 67 -7.47 9.65 12.76
C LYS A 67 -6.10 9.40 13.38
N ARG A 68 -6.01 8.46 14.34
CA ARG A 68 -4.75 8.00 14.94
C ARG A 68 -3.80 7.39 13.90
N PHE A 69 -4.34 6.75 12.86
CA PHE A 69 -3.59 6.17 11.75
C PHE A 69 -3.40 7.14 10.57
N GLY A 70 -3.74 8.43 10.73
CA GLY A 70 -3.60 9.44 9.68
C GLY A 70 -2.24 9.42 8.96
N PRO A 71 -1.10 9.40 9.68
CA PRO A 71 0.21 9.30 9.02
C PRO A 71 0.41 7.99 8.24
N LYS A 72 -0.06 6.84 8.75
CA LYS A 72 -0.01 5.56 8.00
C LYS A 72 -0.83 5.66 6.72
N VAL A 73 -2.00 6.30 6.77
CA VAL A 73 -2.87 6.53 5.61
C VAL A 73 -2.19 7.40 4.56
N GLU A 74 -1.50 8.48 4.95
CA GLU A 74 -0.74 9.31 4.01
C GLU A 74 0.37 8.52 3.31
N ILE A 75 1.09 7.65 4.03
CA ILE A 75 2.11 6.78 3.44
C ILE A 75 1.49 5.78 2.44
N LEU A 76 0.32 5.23 2.75
CA LEU A 76 -0.42 4.37 1.82
C LEU A 76 -0.92 5.14 0.59
N ARG A 77 -1.30 6.41 0.73
CA ARG A 77 -1.65 7.29 -0.40
C ARG A 77 -0.44 7.59 -1.28
N GLU A 78 0.74 7.80 -0.70
CA GLU A 78 2.00 7.90 -1.46
C GLU A 78 2.24 6.61 -2.27
N ALA A 79 2.04 5.44 -1.65
CA ALA A 79 2.17 4.15 -2.34
C ALA A 79 1.20 4.00 -3.52
N VAL A 80 -0.06 4.42 -3.37
CA VAL A 80 -1.03 4.45 -4.48
C VAL A 80 -0.53 5.34 -5.61
N GLY A 81 -0.04 6.54 -5.30
CA GLY A 81 0.49 7.48 -6.31
C GLY A 81 1.71 6.97 -7.07
N LEU A 82 2.46 5.99 -6.54
CA LEU A 82 3.58 5.36 -7.24
C LEU A 82 3.15 4.25 -8.23
N LEU A 83 1.90 3.79 -8.14
CA LEU A 83 1.35 2.68 -8.93
C LEU A 83 0.39 3.15 -10.04
N GLU A 84 0.08 4.44 -10.09
CA GLU A 84 -0.74 5.12 -11.11
C GLU A 84 0.14 5.79 -12.20
#